data_AF-A0A815G7A8-F1
#
_entry.id   AF-A0A815G7A8-F1
#
_cell.length_a   1.000
_cell.length_b   1.000
_cell.length_c   1.000
_cell.angle_alpha   90.00
_cell.angle_beta   90.00
_cell.angle_gamma   90.00
#
_symmetry.space_group_name_H-M   'P 1'
#
loop_
_entity.id
_entity.type
_entity.pdbx_description
1 polymer ?
#
loop_
_entity_poly.entity_id
_entity_poly.type
_entity_poly.pdbx_seq_one_letter_code
_entity_poly.pdbx_strand_id
1 'polypeptide(L)'
;VTKILDSIRPDRQIVMFSATFPKKLEALARKYLDKPIEVTVGGRSIVCKDIIQNVIILADDEEKYLKLLELLGLYQSQGLILVFVDTQEHCDELMKKLMNNHYPCMSLHGGIDQSDRHSIITDFKNGDIPLIIATSVAVRGLDIKDLILVVNYDCPNHYEDYVHRCGRTGRAGNIGYAYTFLTPAQERYAGNIIEALKTSGAYIPEELILLWNDYVKKNEDMGIKIKVRVGGFHGRSNYETNSLETQSKNMQAAAMGLVDLDDDEESQIIDQQIQCLFNKSKKSIKIKRNVPINQNEEISDSTIANDVASKLELAMKRAARLTLNKSETRDSIQGPTTSLFQHVNTLNSAVSSYIVAYQRASELNRKLNYQKSKEEIQVTENASKIFEEELEINDFPQNVRSKIIRKKTLAHICECADVDIFVRGQYYSNNQVVQNDKKFYLQIQSLTEHSLQLAKEEVTRLIKEEMMKMQKSALQLVNRGRYKV
;
A
#
# COMPACT_ATOMS: atom_id res chain seq x y z
N VAL A 1 -9.65 3.42 10.30
CA VAL A 1 -11.00 3.87 10.73
C VAL A 1 -11.12 3.89 12.25
N THR A 2 -10.98 2.76 12.96
CA THR A 2 -11.08 2.70 14.43
C THR A 2 -10.15 3.68 15.15
N LYS A 3 -8.85 3.70 14.82
CA LYS A 3 -7.88 4.67 15.37
C LYS A 3 -8.32 6.14 15.22
N ILE A 4 -8.99 6.48 14.12
CA ILE A 4 -9.51 7.85 13.90
C ILE A 4 -10.71 8.08 14.82
N LEU A 5 -11.67 7.15 14.86
CA LEU A 5 -12.87 7.26 15.70
C LEU A 5 -12.55 7.30 17.21
N ASP A 6 -11.54 6.55 17.63
CA ASP A 6 -11.05 6.51 19.02
C ASP A 6 -10.36 7.84 19.40
N SER A 7 -9.94 8.64 18.41
CA SER A 7 -9.29 9.94 18.61
C SER A 7 -10.29 11.13 18.63
N ILE A 8 -11.59 10.87 18.49
CA ILE A 8 -12.63 11.91 18.47
C ILE A 8 -13.44 11.85 19.78
N ARG A 9 -13.87 13.02 20.27
CA ARG A 9 -14.74 13.15 21.46
C ARG A 9 -15.91 12.15 21.44
N PRO A 10 -16.29 11.56 22.59
CA PRO A 10 -17.30 10.50 22.66
C PRO A 10 -18.72 10.98 22.33
N ASP A 11 -19.03 12.24 22.58
CA ASP A 11 -20.30 12.92 22.35
C ASP A 11 -20.42 13.54 20.94
N ARG A 12 -19.60 13.05 20.00
CA ARG A 12 -19.70 13.40 18.58
C ARG A 12 -21.00 12.83 17.98
N GLN A 13 -21.58 13.56 17.04
CA GLN A 13 -22.57 12.98 16.13
C GLN A 13 -21.84 12.13 15.08
N ILE A 14 -22.27 10.88 14.90
CA ILE A 14 -21.77 10.01 13.83
C ILE A 14 -22.92 9.71 12.89
N VAL A 15 -22.70 9.95 11.60
CA VAL A 15 -23.64 9.56 10.54
C VAL A 15 -22.92 8.60 9.61
N MET A 16 -23.53 7.46 9.34
CA MET A 16 -22.97 6.42 8.46
C MET A 16 -23.87 6.26 7.24
N PHE A 17 -23.25 6.24 6.06
CA PHE A 17 -23.92 5.98 4.79
C PHE A 17 -23.26 4.79 4.13
N SER A 18 -24.05 3.81 3.68
CA SER A 18 -23.55 2.70 2.89
C SER A 18 -24.63 2.13 1.98
N ALA A 19 -24.25 1.74 0.78
CA ALA A 19 -25.13 0.99 -0.12
C ALA A 19 -25.25 -0.50 0.29
N THR A 20 -24.26 -1.02 1.02
CA THR A 20 -24.26 -2.40 1.53
C THR A 20 -23.97 -2.44 3.03
N PHE A 21 -24.61 -3.34 3.76
CA PHE A 21 -24.47 -3.42 5.21
C PHE A 21 -24.14 -4.84 5.69
N PRO A 22 -22.90 -5.32 5.43
CA PRO A 22 -22.48 -6.65 5.86
C PRO A 22 -22.34 -6.73 7.39
N LYS A 23 -22.44 -7.94 7.95
CA LYS A 23 -22.39 -8.20 9.40
C LYS A 23 -21.17 -7.59 10.11
N LYS A 24 -20.01 -7.52 9.43
CA LYS A 24 -18.80 -6.87 9.97
C LYS A 24 -18.97 -5.36 10.12
N LEU A 25 -19.60 -4.70 9.14
CA LEU A 25 -19.91 -3.27 9.21
C LEU A 25 -20.98 -2.98 10.26
N GLU A 26 -21.96 -3.87 10.39
CA GLU A 26 -22.97 -3.80 11.45
C GLU A 26 -22.35 -3.89 12.85
N ALA A 27 -21.42 -4.82 13.06
CA ALA A 27 -20.68 -4.92 14.33
C ALA A 27 -19.87 -3.64 14.62
N LEU A 28 -19.24 -3.05 13.60
CA LEU A 28 -18.53 -1.78 13.73
C LEU A 28 -19.48 -0.62 14.07
N ALA A 29 -20.61 -0.53 13.38
CA ALA A 29 -21.64 0.48 13.60
C ALA A 29 -22.18 0.40 15.04
N ARG A 30 -22.52 -0.80 15.52
CA ARG A 30 -22.98 -1.01 16.91
C ARG A 30 -21.93 -0.63 17.96
N LYS A 31 -20.63 -0.77 17.64
CA LYS A 31 -19.55 -0.40 18.56
C LYS A 31 -19.41 1.11 18.71
N TYR A 32 -19.62 1.87 17.63
CA TYR A 32 -19.28 3.29 17.58
C TYR A 32 -20.48 4.24 17.59
N LEU A 33 -21.66 3.78 17.19
CA LEU A 33 -22.89 4.57 17.20
C LEU A 33 -23.60 4.42 18.55
N ASP A 34 -23.99 5.53 19.16
CA ASP A 34 -24.89 5.53 20.31
C ASP A 34 -26.34 5.69 19.85
N LYS A 35 -27.19 4.72 20.21
CA LYS A 35 -28.63 4.65 19.86
C LYS A 35 -28.96 5.20 18.45
N PRO A 36 -28.36 4.65 17.38
CA PRO A 36 -28.56 5.18 16.04
C PRO A 36 -29.98 4.95 15.53
N ILE A 37 -30.44 5.86 14.69
CA ILE A 37 -31.63 5.68 13.86
C ILE A 37 -31.18 5.03 12.55
N GLU A 38 -31.65 3.82 12.28
CA GLU A 38 -31.40 3.13 11.01
C GLU A 38 -32.48 3.50 9.99
N VAL A 39 -32.07 4.05 8.85
CA VAL A 39 -32.95 4.36 7.72
C VAL A 39 -32.53 3.48 6.54
N THR A 40 -33.43 2.62 6.07
CA THR A 40 -33.21 1.79 4.88
C THR A 40 -34.11 2.30 3.75
N VAL A 41 -33.50 2.61 2.61
CA VAL A 41 -34.22 2.98 1.39
C VAL A 41 -34.14 1.80 0.42
N GLY A 42 -35.30 1.30 -0.03
CA GLY A 42 -35.38 0.08 -0.83
C GLY A 42 -35.22 -1.17 0.04
N GLY A 43 -34.07 -1.84 -0.06
CA GLY A 43 -33.76 -3.00 0.77
C GLY A 43 -32.27 -3.14 1.07
N ARG A 44 -31.94 -4.03 2.02
CA ARG A 44 -30.58 -4.15 2.55
C ARG A 44 -29.64 -4.80 1.52
N SER A 45 -28.64 -4.05 1.06
CA SER A 45 -27.60 -4.51 0.12
C SER A 45 -28.15 -5.00 -1.24
N ILE A 46 -29.21 -4.39 -1.75
CA ILE A 46 -29.85 -4.81 -3.02
C ILE A 46 -29.43 -3.89 -4.16
N VAL A 47 -29.26 -4.44 -5.36
CA VAL A 47 -29.05 -3.65 -6.59
C VAL A 47 -30.32 -2.85 -6.91
N CYS A 48 -30.18 -1.61 -7.37
CA CYS A 48 -31.31 -0.75 -7.72
C CYS A 48 -32.17 -1.37 -8.83
N LYS A 49 -33.50 -1.17 -8.76
CA LYS A 49 -34.46 -1.68 -9.75
C LYS A 49 -34.32 -1.03 -11.12
N ASP A 50 -33.77 0.18 -11.15
CA ASP A 50 -33.53 0.93 -12.40
C ASP A 50 -32.33 0.37 -13.18
N ILE A 51 -31.58 -0.59 -12.61
CA ILE A 51 -30.44 -1.23 -13.25
C ILE A 51 -30.88 -2.56 -13.87
N ILE A 52 -30.81 -2.64 -15.19
CA ILE A 52 -31.02 -3.87 -15.96
C ILE A 52 -29.74 -4.70 -15.86
N GLN A 53 -29.84 -5.81 -15.12
CA GLN A 53 -28.73 -6.72 -14.86
C GLN A 53 -28.75 -7.88 -15.86
N ASN A 54 -27.65 -8.07 -16.58
CA ASN A 54 -27.43 -9.15 -17.53
C ASN A 54 -26.21 -9.96 -17.11
N VAL A 55 -26.35 -11.29 -17.07
CA VAL A 55 -25.24 -12.20 -16.77
C VAL A 55 -25.06 -13.13 -17.96
N ILE A 56 -23.82 -13.25 -18.43
CA ILE A 56 -23.48 -14.01 -19.63
C ILE A 56 -22.35 -14.98 -19.28
N ILE A 57 -22.56 -16.26 -19.61
CA ILE A 57 -21.54 -17.29 -19.46
C ILE A 57 -20.76 -17.38 -20.77
N LEU A 58 -19.44 -17.23 -20.69
CA LEU A 58 -18.54 -17.20 -21.85
C LEU A 58 -17.43 -18.23 -21.65
N ALA A 59 -16.99 -18.89 -22.72
CA ALA A 59 -16.06 -20.00 -22.63
C ALA A 59 -14.68 -19.56 -22.11
N ASP A 60 -14.17 -18.44 -22.62
CA ASP A 60 -12.84 -17.93 -22.34
C ASP A 60 -12.75 -16.39 -22.44
N ASP A 61 -11.54 -15.86 -22.26
CA ASP A 61 -11.29 -14.42 -22.30
C ASP A 61 -11.35 -13.83 -23.71
N GLU A 62 -11.23 -14.63 -24.77
CA GLU A 62 -11.40 -14.15 -26.15
C GLU A 62 -12.89 -13.95 -26.46
N GLU A 63 -13.76 -14.86 -26.01
CA GLU A 63 -15.21 -14.65 -26.07
C GLU A 63 -15.66 -13.45 -25.23
N LYS A 64 -15.08 -13.23 -24.03
CA LYS A 64 -15.29 -11.99 -23.26
C LYS A 64 -14.95 -10.76 -24.06
N TYR A 65 -13.81 -10.78 -24.75
CA TYR A 65 -13.36 -9.64 -25.54
C TYR A 65 -14.32 -9.36 -26.70
N LEU A 66 -14.73 -10.38 -27.45
CA LEU A 66 -15.71 -10.25 -28.53
C LEU A 66 -17.07 -9.74 -28.01
N LYS A 67 -17.52 -10.26 -26.86
CA LYS A 67 -18.78 -9.80 -26.26
C LYS A 67 -18.68 -8.36 -25.76
N LEU A 68 -17.53 -7.96 -25.23
CA LEU A 68 -17.28 -6.56 -24.87
C LEU A 68 -17.37 -5.66 -26.11
N LEU A 69 -16.74 -6.04 -27.23
CA LEU A 69 -16.81 -5.27 -28.48
C LEU A 69 -18.25 -5.11 -28.98
N GLU A 70 -19.06 -6.18 -28.90
CA GLU A 70 -20.49 -6.12 -29.24
C GLU A 70 -21.22 -5.07 -28.37
N LEU A 71 -21.00 -5.09 -27.05
CA LEU A 71 -21.62 -4.13 -26.14
C LEU A 71 -21.12 -2.70 -26.41
N LEU A 72 -19.83 -2.50 -26.64
CA LEU A 72 -19.28 -1.18 -26.95
C LEU A 72 -19.89 -0.63 -28.25
N GLY A 73 -20.08 -1.47 -29.27
CA GLY A 73 -20.75 -1.09 -30.52
C GLY A 73 -22.19 -0.60 -30.33
N LEU A 74 -22.89 -1.07 -29.29
CA LEU A 74 -24.26 -0.65 -28.98
C LEU A 74 -24.32 0.62 -28.11
N TYR A 75 -23.46 0.72 -27.09
CA TYR A 75 -23.61 1.70 -26.01
C TYR A 75 -22.63 2.88 -26.09
N GLN A 76 -21.51 2.78 -26.82
CA GLN A 76 -20.45 3.81 -26.80
C GLN A 76 -20.92 5.19 -27.26
N SER A 77 -21.87 5.25 -28.20
CA SER A 77 -22.44 6.51 -28.68
C SER A 77 -23.50 7.11 -27.74
N GLN A 78 -23.95 6.36 -26.74
CA GLN A 78 -25.08 6.74 -25.88
C GLN A 78 -24.62 7.40 -24.57
N GLY A 79 -23.40 7.13 -24.10
CA GLY A 79 -22.91 7.70 -22.85
C GLY A 79 -21.62 7.08 -22.34
N LEU A 80 -21.32 7.36 -21.07
CA LEU A 80 -20.10 6.91 -20.40
C LEU A 80 -20.20 5.42 -20.01
N ILE A 81 -19.11 4.69 -20.23
CA ILE A 81 -18.98 3.26 -20.00
C ILE A 81 -17.84 3.01 -19.01
N LEU A 82 -18.09 2.13 -18.04
CA LEU A 82 -17.07 1.64 -17.11
C LEU A 82 -16.95 0.12 -17.17
N VAL A 83 -15.75 -0.35 -17.44
CA VAL A 83 -15.41 -1.77 -17.48
C VAL A 83 -14.57 -2.13 -16.26
N PHE A 84 -15.02 -3.10 -15.47
CA PHE A 84 -14.30 -3.60 -14.31
C PHE A 84 -13.50 -4.86 -14.61
N VAL A 85 -12.23 -4.84 -14.22
CA VAL A 85 -11.30 -5.98 -14.26
C VAL A 85 -10.73 -6.25 -12.86
N ASP A 86 -10.16 -7.44 -12.65
CA ASP A 86 -9.65 -7.84 -11.32
C ASP A 86 -8.25 -7.28 -11.03
N THR A 87 -7.33 -7.33 -12.01
CA THR A 87 -5.92 -6.96 -11.83
C THR A 87 -5.53 -5.69 -12.60
N GLN A 88 -4.40 -5.10 -12.20
CA GLN A 88 -3.85 -3.90 -12.84
C GLN A 88 -3.29 -4.23 -14.22
N GLU A 89 -2.62 -5.37 -14.33
CA GLU A 89 -2.04 -5.88 -15.56
C GLU A 89 -3.12 -6.13 -16.61
N HIS A 90 -4.24 -6.76 -16.21
CA HIS A 90 -5.36 -7.01 -17.11
C HIS A 90 -6.02 -5.71 -17.56
N CYS A 91 -6.04 -4.68 -16.70
CA CYS A 91 -6.53 -3.35 -17.03
C CYS A 91 -5.75 -2.73 -18.19
N ASP A 92 -4.42 -2.77 -18.13
CA ASP A 92 -3.54 -2.21 -19.15
C ASP A 92 -3.51 -3.06 -20.43
N GLU A 93 -3.58 -4.39 -20.30
CA GLU A 93 -3.68 -5.30 -21.45
C GLU A 93 -4.98 -5.08 -22.24
N LEU A 94 -6.13 -5.02 -21.54
CA LEU A 94 -7.42 -4.78 -22.18
C LEU A 94 -7.47 -3.39 -22.80
N MET A 95 -6.91 -2.36 -22.14
CA MET A 95 -6.80 -1.01 -22.70
C MET A 95 -6.01 -1.03 -24.02
N LYS A 96 -4.84 -1.69 -24.05
CA LYS A 96 -4.04 -1.80 -25.29
C LYS A 96 -4.82 -2.51 -26.39
N LYS A 97 -5.50 -3.62 -26.08
CA LYS A 97 -6.34 -4.34 -27.05
C LYS A 97 -7.45 -3.44 -27.62
N LEU A 98 -8.11 -2.65 -26.79
CA LEU A 98 -9.20 -1.75 -27.21
C LEU A 98 -8.69 -0.53 -28.01
N MET A 99 -7.57 0.07 -27.59
CA MET A 99 -6.93 1.17 -28.33
C MET A 99 -6.48 0.72 -29.72
N ASN A 100 -5.94 -0.49 -29.86
CA ASN A 100 -5.59 -1.07 -31.17
C ASN A 100 -6.81 -1.28 -32.08
N ASN A 101 -8.00 -1.41 -31.50
CA ASN A 101 -9.27 -1.51 -32.21
C ASN A 101 -10.01 -0.16 -32.29
N HIS A 102 -9.30 0.95 -32.09
CA HIS A 102 -9.80 2.32 -32.24
C HIS A 102 -10.91 2.71 -31.25
N TYR A 103 -10.97 2.06 -30.07
CA TYR A 103 -11.83 2.49 -28.97
C TYR A 103 -11.05 3.46 -28.07
N PRO A 104 -11.44 4.76 -28.01
CA PRO A 104 -10.81 5.72 -27.10
C PRO A 104 -11.10 5.34 -25.65
N CYS A 105 -10.08 4.87 -24.94
CA CYS A 105 -10.22 4.43 -23.55
C CYS A 105 -8.95 4.68 -22.74
N MET A 106 -9.11 4.69 -21.41
CA MET A 106 -8.01 4.78 -20.45
C MET A 106 -8.16 3.72 -19.36
N SER A 107 -7.03 3.27 -18.80
CA SER A 107 -7.00 2.41 -17.61
C SER A 107 -7.05 3.24 -16.32
N LEU A 108 -7.62 2.68 -15.25
CA LEU A 108 -7.72 3.31 -13.94
C LEU A 108 -7.48 2.27 -12.82
N HIS A 109 -6.26 2.24 -12.30
CA HIS A 109 -5.84 1.32 -11.24
C HIS A 109 -4.84 1.97 -10.26
N GLY A 110 -4.47 1.25 -9.20
CA GLY A 110 -3.61 1.76 -8.12
C GLY A 110 -2.14 1.99 -8.50
N GLY A 111 -1.73 1.57 -9.69
CA GLY A 111 -0.38 1.77 -10.22
C GLY A 111 -0.22 3.08 -11.02
N ILE A 112 -1.32 3.80 -11.27
CA ILE A 112 -1.31 5.09 -11.96
C ILE A 112 -0.95 6.19 -10.96
N ASP A 113 -0.10 7.13 -11.39
CA ASP A 113 0.26 8.28 -10.57
C ASP A 113 -0.98 9.10 -10.18
N GLN A 114 -0.94 9.71 -9.00
CA GLN A 114 -2.08 10.47 -8.48
C GLN A 114 -2.46 11.65 -9.39
N SER A 115 -1.50 12.29 -10.06
CA SER A 115 -1.76 13.39 -10.99
C SER A 115 -2.49 12.92 -12.25
N ASP A 116 -1.95 11.87 -12.90
CA ASP A 116 -2.56 11.22 -14.06
C ASP A 116 -3.95 10.68 -13.73
N ARG A 117 -4.11 10.08 -12.54
CA ARG A 117 -5.39 9.59 -12.04
C ARG A 117 -6.45 10.69 -12.03
N HIS A 118 -6.12 11.88 -11.54
CA HIS A 118 -7.05 13.02 -11.54
C HIS A 118 -7.36 13.51 -12.97
N SER A 119 -6.38 13.51 -13.88
CA SER A 119 -6.60 13.89 -15.28
C SER A 119 -7.59 12.94 -15.95
N ILE A 120 -7.33 11.63 -15.88
CA ILE A 120 -8.19 10.58 -16.47
C ILE A 120 -9.63 10.69 -15.94
N ILE A 121 -9.78 10.90 -14.63
CA ILE A 121 -11.09 11.09 -14.01
C ILE A 121 -11.79 12.34 -14.57
N THR A 122 -11.05 13.44 -14.76
CA THR A 122 -11.60 14.71 -15.25
C THR A 122 -12.05 14.56 -16.69
N ASP A 123 -11.21 13.97 -17.55
CA ASP A 123 -11.50 13.74 -18.96
C ASP A 123 -12.73 12.82 -19.13
N PHE A 124 -12.83 11.79 -18.27
CA PHE A 124 -14.00 10.90 -18.24
C PHE A 124 -15.28 11.59 -17.76
N LYS A 125 -15.20 12.46 -16.74
CA LYS A 125 -16.34 13.26 -16.29
C LYS A 125 -16.81 14.26 -17.36
N ASN A 126 -15.89 14.78 -18.15
CA ASN A 126 -16.20 15.68 -19.26
C ASN A 126 -16.79 14.95 -20.47
N GLY A 127 -16.48 13.66 -20.60
CA GLY A 127 -16.88 12.82 -21.73
C GLY A 127 -15.91 12.87 -22.90
N ASP A 128 -14.73 13.47 -22.70
CA ASP A 128 -13.64 13.47 -23.69
C ASP A 128 -13.15 12.05 -23.95
N ILE A 129 -13.18 11.21 -22.91
CA ILE A 129 -12.90 9.77 -22.97
C ILE A 129 -14.16 9.07 -22.49
N PRO A 130 -14.94 8.39 -23.36
CA PRO A 130 -16.23 7.81 -22.98
C PRO A 130 -16.09 6.44 -22.29
N LEU A 131 -14.91 5.83 -22.30
CA LEU A 131 -14.67 4.47 -21.80
C LEU A 131 -13.49 4.44 -20.83
N ILE A 132 -13.72 3.97 -19.61
CA ILE A 132 -12.66 3.63 -18.66
C ILE A 132 -12.68 2.15 -18.36
N ILE A 133 -11.49 1.55 -18.28
CA ILE A 133 -11.27 0.21 -17.73
C ILE A 133 -10.64 0.40 -16.36
N ALA A 134 -11.16 -0.26 -15.33
CA ALA A 134 -10.73 0.00 -13.97
C ALA A 134 -10.73 -1.23 -13.07
N THR A 135 -9.88 -1.17 -12.05
CA THR A 135 -9.97 -2.09 -10.91
C THR A 135 -10.95 -1.56 -9.87
N SER A 136 -11.54 -2.47 -9.10
CA SER A 136 -12.56 -2.10 -8.08
C SER A 136 -12.06 -1.16 -7.01
N VAL A 137 -10.76 -1.20 -6.69
CA VAL A 137 -10.14 -0.34 -5.68
C VAL A 137 -10.09 1.11 -6.17
N ALA A 138 -9.78 1.32 -7.45
CA ALA A 138 -9.52 2.65 -7.99
C ALA A 138 -10.79 3.51 -8.16
N VAL A 139 -11.96 2.87 -8.26
CA VAL A 139 -13.24 3.54 -8.51
C VAL A 139 -14.04 3.81 -7.22
N ARG A 140 -13.65 3.20 -6.09
CA ARG A 140 -14.34 3.43 -4.82
C ARG A 140 -14.17 4.88 -4.36
N GLY A 141 -15.29 5.51 -3.99
CA GLY A 141 -15.31 6.92 -3.61
C GLY A 141 -15.20 7.90 -4.78
N LEU A 142 -15.17 7.40 -6.03
CA LEU A 142 -15.18 8.26 -7.20
C LEU A 142 -16.59 8.77 -7.48
N ASP A 143 -16.74 10.10 -7.51
CA ASP A 143 -17.96 10.78 -7.92
C ASP A 143 -17.97 10.94 -9.44
N ILE A 144 -18.41 9.89 -10.14
CA ILE A 144 -18.60 9.91 -11.60
C ILE A 144 -20.04 10.31 -11.90
N LYS A 145 -20.24 11.09 -12.97
CA LYS A 145 -21.55 11.25 -13.61
C LYS A 145 -22.19 9.88 -13.86
N ASP A 146 -23.52 9.86 -13.91
CA ASP A 146 -24.26 8.62 -14.12
C ASP A 146 -23.81 7.94 -15.41
N LEU A 147 -23.39 6.67 -15.28
CA LEU A 147 -22.91 5.86 -16.39
C LEU A 147 -24.10 5.23 -17.09
N ILE A 148 -24.01 5.04 -18.41
CA ILE A 148 -25.05 4.28 -19.12
C ILE A 148 -24.83 2.77 -19.00
N LEU A 149 -23.57 2.35 -19.02
CA LEU A 149 -23.18 0.95 -19.03
C LEU A 149 -22.05 0.68 -18.02
N VAL A 150 -22.26 -0.35 -17.21
CA VAL A 150 -21.23 -0.98 -16.39
C VAL A 150 -21.02 -2.40 -16.91
N VAL A 151 -19.76 -2.76 -17.19
CA VAL A 151 -19.39 -4.12 -17.57
C VAL A 151 -18.46 -4.70 -16.51
N ASN A 152 -18.88 -5.73 -15.81
CA ASN A 152 -18.00 -6.57 -15.01
C ASN A 152 -17.35 -7.59 -15.96
N TYR A 153 -16.22 -7.19 -16.58
CA TYR A 153 -15.45 -8.06 -17.46
C TYR A 153 -14.88 -9.25 -16.69
N ASP A 154 -14.37 -8.98 -15.50
CA ASP A 154 -14.10 -9.99 -14.50
C ASP A 154 -15.16 -9.97 -13.41
N CYS A 155 -15.77 -11.14 -13.18
CA CYS A 155 -16.77 -11.31 -12.14
C CYS A 155 -16.19 -10.88 -10.76
N PRO A 156 -16.91 -10.04 -9.99
CA PRO A 156 -16.48 -9.65 -8.67
C PRO A 156 -16.39 -10.84 -7.71
N ASN A 157 -15.39 -10.79 -6.84
CA ASN A 157 -15.09 -11.87 -5.89
C ASN A 157 -16.06 -11.88 -4.69
N HIS A 158 -16.78 -10.78 -4.45
CA HIS A 158 -17.67 -10.59 -3.30
C HIS A 158 -19.02 -9.99 -3.71
N TYR A 159 -20.07 -10.38 -2.99
CA TYR A 159 -21.43 -9.88 -3.21
C TYR A 159 -21.53 -8.36 -3.11
N GLU A 160 -20.90 -7.75 -2.10
CA GLU A 160 -20.95 -6.31 -1.89
C GLU A 160 -20.27 -5.55 -3.03
N ASP A 161 -19.19 -6.11 -3.56
CA ASP A 161 -18.47 -5.52 -4.70
C ASP A 161 -19.34 -5.53 -5.95
N TYR A 162 -20.08 -6.61 -6.21
CA TYR A 162 -21.08 -6.67 -7.28
C TYR A 162 -22.12 -5.55 -7.17
N VAL A 163 -22.71 -5.36 -5.98
CA VAL A 163 -23.71 -4.31 -5.74
C VAL A 163 -23.10 -2.92 -5.95
N HIS A 164 -21.87 -2.67 -5.48
CA HIS A 164 -21.20 -1.39 -5.64
C HIS A 164 -20.77 -1.07 -7.07
N ARG A 165 -20.37 -2.09 -7.85
CA ARG A 165 -20.03 -1.96 -9.26
C ARG A 165 -21.29 -1.65 -10.08
N CYS A 166 -22.36 -2.42 -9.90
CA CYS A 166 -23.63 -2.18 -10.60
C CYS A 166 -24.21 -0.80 -10.26
N GLY A 167 -24.11 -0.36 -8.99
CA GLY A 167 -24.55 0.98 -8.55
C GLY A 167 -23.74 2.17 -9.09
N ARG A 168 -22.85 1.97 -10.06
CA ARG A 168 -22.21 3.05 -10.83
C ARG A 168 -23.10 3.57 -11.97
N THR A 169 -24.12 2.81 -12.35
CA THR A 169 -25.17 3.19 -13.31
C THR A 169 -26.54 3.22 -12.62
N GLY A 170 -27.57 3.69 -13.32
CA GLY A 170 -28.95 3.70 -12.84
C GLY A 170 -29.19 4.69 -11.70
N ARG A 171 -28.62 5.90 -11.80
CA ARG A 171 -28.76 6.95 -10.79
C ARG A 171 -29.80 8.00 -11.21
N ALA A 172 -30.32 8.74 -10.22
CA ALA A 172 -31.23 9.86 -10.43
C ALA A 172 -32.48 9.56 -11.29
N GLY A 173 -32.95 8.30 -11.30
CA GLY A 173 -34.12 7.85 -12.06
C GLY A 173 -33.83 7.47 -13.52
N ASN A 174 -32.57 7.51 -13.96
CA ASN A 174 -32.19 6.96 -15.26
C ASN A 174 -32.11 5.44 -15.21
N ILE A 175 -32.39 4.80 -16.34
CA ILE A 175 -32.18 3.37 -16.52
C ILE A 175 -30.69 3.13 -16.76
N GLY A 176 -30.12 2.18 -16.02
CA GLY A 176 -28.74 1.75 -16.16
C GLY A 176 -28.61 0.32 -16.66
N TYR A 177 -27.50 0.00 -17.32
CA TYR A 177 -27.22 -1.36 -17.79
C TYR A 177 -25.99 -1.92 -17.11
N ALA A 178 -26.11 -3.12 -16.52
CA ALA A 178 -25.00 -3.83 -15.90
C ALA A 178 -24.84 -5.20 -16.55
N TYR A 179 -23.72 -5.43 -17.24
CA TYR A 179 -23.37 -6.73 -17.83
C TYR A 179 -22.27 -7.38 -17.01
N THR A 180 -22.41 -8.68 -16.72
CA THR A 180 -21.41 -9.44 -15.96
C THR A 180 -21.04 -10.70 -16.70
N PHE A 181 -19.75 -10.85 -16.96
CA PHE A 181 -19.21 -12.03 -17.62
C PHE A 181 -18.73 -13.03 -16.57
N LEU A 182 -19.06 -14.30 -16.78
CA LEU A 182 -18.51 -15.41 -16.02
C LEU A 182 -17.94 -16.44 -16.99
N THR A 183 -16.77 -16.97 -16.67
CA THR A 183 -16.25 -18.17 -17.33
C THR A 183 -16.53 -19.42 -16.49
N PRO A 184 -16.45 -20.63 -17.07
CA PRO A 184 -16.49 -21.87 -16.30
C PRO A 184 -15.48 -21.92 -15.15
N ALA A 185 -14.31 -21.28 -15.30
CA ALA A 185 -13.30 -21.21 -14.24
C ALA A 185 -13.73 -20.32 -13.05
N GLN A 186 -14.73 -19.46 -13.25
CA GLN A 186 -15.28 -18.54 -12.25
C GLN A 186 -16.57 -19.07 -11.60
N GLU A 187 -16.89 -20.36 -11.77
CA GLU A 187 -18.10 -21.02 -11.25
C GLU A 187 -18.33 -20.81 -9.74
N ARG A 188 -17.26 -20.65 -8.95
CA ARG A 188 -17.33 -20.36 -7.51
C ARG A 188 -18.07 -19.05 -7.16
N TYR A 189 -18.11 -18.09 -8.07
CA TYR A 189 -18.75 -16.80 -7.86
C TYR A 189 -20.24 -16.80 -8.25
N ALA A 190 -20.67 -17.78 -9.04
CA ALA A 190 -22.03 -17.85 -9.58
C ALA A 190 -23.10 -17.81 -8.47
N GLY A 191 -22.86 -18.48 -7.34
CA GLY A 191 -23.79 -18.48 -6.20
C GLY A 191 -24.11 -17.08 -5.66
N ASN A 192 -23.09 -16.22 -5.52
CA ASN A 192 -23.28 -14.84 -5.06
C ASN A 192 -24.06 -14.00 -6.09
N ILE A 193 -23.81 -14.22 -7.38
CA ILE A 193 -24.48 -13.51 -8.47
C ILE A 193 -25.96 -13.94 -8.56
N ILE A 194 -26.24 -15.24 -8.48
CA ILE A 194 -27.62 -15.78 -8.44
C ILE A 194 -28.39 -15.14 -7.28
N GLU A 195 -27.76 -15.04 -6.10
CA GLU A 195 -28.39 -14.42 -4.95
C GLU A 195 -28.65 -12.92 -5.14
N ALA A 196 -27.74 -12.20 -5.80
CA ALA A 196 -27.93 -10.78 -6.13
C ALA A 196 -29.09 -10.57 -7.11
N LEU A 197 -29.18 -11.40 -8.15
CA LEU A 197 -30.28 -11.37 -9.12
C LEU A 197 -31.62 -11.73 -8.46
N LYS A 198 -31.64 -12.79 -7.64
CA LYS A 198 -32.83 -13.21 -6.89
C LYS A 198 -33.34 -12.12 -5.96
N THR A 199 -32.42 -11.46 -5.24
CA THR A 199 -32.78 -10.42 -4.27
C THR A 199 -33.26 -9.14 -4.94
N SER A 200 -32.72 -8.80 -6.12
CA SER A 200 -33.15 -7.65 -6.92
C SER A 200 -34.39 -7.93 -7.78
N GLY A 201 -34.80 -9.20 -7.93
CA GLY A 201 -35.90 -9.61 -8.80
C GLY A 201 -35.54 -9.60 -10.28
N ALA A 202 -34.24 -9.57 -10.62
CA ALA A 202 -33.76 -9.65 -11.99
C ALA A 202 -33.89 -11.07 -12.56
N TYR A 203 -33.89 -11.16 -13.89
CA TYR A 203 -33.88 -12.45 -14.59
C TYR A 203 -32.60 -13.23 -14.28
N ILE A 204 -32.73 -14.52 -13.97
CA ILE A 204 -31.62 -15.42 -13.69
C ILE A 204 -31.44 -16.34 -14.90
N PRO A 205 -30.32 -16.24 -15.65
CA PRO A 205 -30.06 -17.14 -16.76
C PRO A 205 -29.97 -18.60 -16.32
N GLU A 206 -30.57 -19.50 -17.10
CA GLU A 206 -30.53 -20.95 -16.82
C GLU A 206 -29.09 -21.48 -16.82
N GLU A 207 -28.26 -21.01 -17.75
CA GLU A 207 -26.83 -21.34 -17.83
C GLU A 207 -26.06 -21.01 -16.54
N LEU A 208 -26.41 -19.90 -15.87
CA LEU A 208 -25.79 -19.51 -14.60
C LEU A 208 -26.18 -20.48 -13.48
N ILE A 209 -27.44 -20.93 -13.46
CA ILE A 209 -27.94 -21.92 -12.49
C ILE A 209 -27.24 -23.26 -12.71
N LEU A 210 -27.12 -23.70 -13.98
CA LEU A 210 -26.41 -24.92 -14.34
C LEU A 210 -24.94 -24.85 -13.91
N LEU A 211 -24.26 -23.74 -14.21
CA LEU A 211 -22.86 -23.53 -13.81
C LEU A 211 -22.67 -23.64 -12.30
N TRP A 212 -23.58 -23.04 -11.51
CA TRP A 212 -23.54 -23.13 -10.06
C TRP A 212 -23.84 -24.55 -9.55
N ASN A 213 -24.83 -25.23 -10.12
CA ASN A 213 -25.19 -26.60 -9.72
C ASN A 213 -24.06 -27.59 -10.01
N ASP A 214 -23.40 -27.45 -11.17
CA ASP A 214 -22.24 -28.26 -11.52
C ASP A 214 -21.08 -28.05 -10.54
N TYR A 215 -20.83 -26.80 -10.15
CA TYR A 215 -19.83 -26.50 -9.12
C TYR A 215 -20.21 -27.11 -7.76
N VAL A 216 -21.45 -26.96 -7.31
CA VAL A 216 -21.91 -27.57 -6.04
C VAL A 216 -21.73 -29.08 -6.08
N LYS A 217 -22.16 -29.74 -7.16
CA LYS A 217 -22.06 -31.18 -7.33
C LYS A 217 -20.61 -31.66 -7.34
N LYS A 218 -19.72 -31.01 -8.10
CA LYS A 218 -18.27 -31.33 -8.11
C LYS A 218 -17.67 -31.29 -6.71
N ASN A 219 -18.08 -30.32 -5.89
CA ASN A 219 -17.57 -30.20 -4.51
C ASN A 219 -18.22 -31.19 -3.55
N GLU A 220 -19.50 -31.50 -3.71
CA GLU A 220 -20.19 -32.55 -2.97
C GLU A 220 -19.56 -33.94 -3.23
N ASP A 221 -19.20 -34.23 -4.48
CA ASP A 221 -18.46 -35.44 -4.88
C ASP A 221 -17.07 -35.50 -4.21
N MET A 222 -16.47 -34.34 -3.92
CA MET A 222 -15.23 -34.23 -3.13
C MET A 222 -15.45 -34.20 -1.61
N GLY A 223 -16.69 -34.39 -1.15
CA GLY A 223 -17.07 -34.37 0.27
C GLY A 223 -17.14 -32.98 0.91
N ILE A 224 -17.09 -31.91 0.11
CA ILE A 224 -17.15 -30.51 0.55
C ILE A 224 -18.57 -29.99 0.38
N LYS A 225 -19.22 -29.62 1.49
CA LYS A 225 -20.54 -28.97 1.44
C LYS A 225 -20.38 -27.48 1.20
N ILE A 226 -20.94 -27.00 0.09
CA ILE A 226 -20.94 -25.58 -0.27
C ILE A 226 -22.24 -24.93 0.19
N LYS A 227 -22.11 -23.82 0.93
CA LYS A 227 -23.23 -22.92 1.22
C LYS A 227 -22.92 -21.55 0.66
N VAL A 228 -23.88 -20.94 -0.02
CA VAL A 228 -23.81 -19.52 -0.36
C VAL A 228 -23.95 -18.74 0.94
N ARG A 229 -22.95 -17.94 1.30
CA ARG A 229 -22.99 -17.04 2.45
C ARG A 229 -22.93 -15.60 1.95
N VAL A 230 -24.05 -14.88 2.06
CA VAL A 230 -24.04 -13.40 1.90
C VAL A 230 -23.29 -12.79 3.07
N GLY A 231 -22.20 -12.09 2.77
CA GLY A 231 -21.55 -11.21 3.74
C GLY A 231 -20.17 -11.68 4.19
N GLY A 232 -19.11 -11.17 3.57
CA GLY A 232 -17.75 -11.45 4.02
C GLY A 232 -16.66 -10.82 3.15
N PHE A 233 -16.06 -9.74 3.65
CA PHE A 233 -14.96 -9.00 3.01
C PHE A 233 -13.59 -9.72 3.08
N HIS A 234 -13.53 -11.06 3.05
CA HIS A 234 -12.28 -11.82 3.09
C HIS A 234 -12.27 -12.86 1.98
N GLY A 235 -11.16 -12.94 1.24
CA GLY A 235 -10.86 -13.98 0.24
C GLY A 235 -10.61 -15.37 0.84
N ARG A 236 -11.24 -15.71 1.98
CA ARG A 236 -11.29 -17.09 2.48
C ARG A 236 -12.58 -17.72 2.00
N SER A 237 -12.42 -18.85 1.34
CA SER A 237 -13.44 -19.61 0.64
C SER A 237 -14.71 -19.87 1.45
N ASN A 238 -15.83 -19.96 0.73
CA ASN A 238 -17.17 -20.28 1.25
C ASN A 238 -17.33 -21.75 1.71
N TYR A 239 -16.25 -22.45 2.05
CA TYR A 239 -16.28 -23.88 2.38
C TYR A 239 -16.53 -24.09 3.88
N GLU A 240 -17.62 -24.77 4.24
CA GLU A 240 -17.75 -25.44 5.54
C GLU A 240 -17.34 -26.90 5.37
N THR A 241 -16.17 -27.29 5.86
CA THR A 241 -15.85 -28.72 6.07
C THR A 241 -16.62 -29.24 7.28
N ASN A 242 -17.15 -30.46 7.18
CA ASN A 242 -18.00 -31.10 8.19
C ASN A 242 -17.45 -30.94 9.62
N SER A 243 -18.31 -30.46 10.51
CA SER A 243 -18.01 -29.98 11.87
C SER A 243 -17.41 -31.00 12.84
N LEU A 244 -17.35 -32.29 12.51
CA LEU A 244 -16.76 -33.31 13.39
C LEU A 244 -15.26 -33.48 13.17
N GLU A 245 -14.78 -33.49 11.93
CA GLU A 245 -13.34 -33.51 11.67
C GLU A 245 -12.69 -32.17 12.01
N THR A 246 -13.38 -31.06 11.78
CA THR A 246 -12.88 -29.73 12.12
C THR A 246 -12.86 -29.51 13.64
N GLN A 247 -13.82 -30.05 14.40
CA GLN A 247 -13.77 -30.02 15.86
C GLN A 247 -12.72 -30.98 16.41
N SER A 248 -12.57 -32.19 15.89
CA SER A 248 -11.53 -33.12 16.34
C SER A 248 -10.13 -32.64 15.97
N LYS A 249 -9.94 -32.06 14.77
CA LYS A 249 -8.68 -31.43 14.35
C LYS A 249 -8.42 -30.13 15.13
N ASN A 250 -9.41 -29.27 15.37
CA ASN A 250 -9.23 -28.07 16.20
C ASN A 250 -9.02 -28.38 17.68
N MET A 251 -9.67 -29.43 18.22
CA MET A 251 -9.52 -29.85 19.61
C MET A 251 -8.20 -30.59 19.83
N GLN A 252 -7.74 -31.38 18.85
CA GLN A 252 -6.40 -31.99 18.84
C GLN A 252 -5.30 -30.94 18.60
N ALA A 253 -5.52 -29.94 17.74
CA ALA A 253 -4.59 -28.85 17.49
C ALA A 253 -4.50 -27.88 18.70
N ALA A 254 -5.62 -27.59 19.36
CA ALA A 254 -5.66 -26.83 20.62
C ALA A 254 -4.99 -27.59 21.78
N ALA A 255 -5.13 -28.92 21.84
CA ALA A 255 -4.44 -29.76 22.81
C ALA A 255 -2.93 -29.91 22.53
N MET A 256 -2.50 -29.72 21.28
CA MET A 256 -1.09 -29.76 20.85
C MET A 256 -0.43 -28.38 20.74
N GLY A 257 -1.13 -27.28 21.05
CA GLY A 257 -0.59 -25.92 21.02
C GLY A 257 -0.31 -25.36 19.62
N LEU A 258 -0.91 -25.96 18.58
CA LEU A 258 -0.81 -25.53 17.18
C LEU A 258 -2.06 -24.72 16.82
N VAL A 259 -2.07 -23.43 17.15
CA VAL A 259 -2.95 -22.48 16.49
C VAL A 259 -2.18 -21.99 15.27
N ASP A 260 -2.62 -22.37 14.07
CA ASP A 260 -2.21 -21.67 12.84
C ASP A 260 -2.75 -20.25 12.94
N LEU A 261 -1.89 -19.33 13.39
CA LEU A 261 -2.16 -17.90 13.37
C LEU A 261 -2.27 -17.51 11.88
N ASP A 262 -3.35 -16.81 11.53
CA ASP A 262 -3.51 -16.26 10.19
C ASP A 262 -2.31 -15.33 9.86
N ASP A 263 -1.88 -15.24 8.60
CA ASP A 263 -0.73 -14.38 8.21
C ASP A 263 -0.88 -12.92 8.72
N ASP A 264 -2.12 -12.44 8.88
CA ASP A 264 -2.45 -11.14 9.48
C ASP A 264 -2.30 -11.09 11.01
N GLU A 265 -2.56 -12.19 11.73
CA GLU A 265 -2.33 -12.32 13.17
C GLU A 265 -0.84 -12.51 13.48
N GLU A 266 -0.11 -13.31 12.69
CA GLU A 266 1.36 -13.41 12.78
C GLU A 266 2.03 -12.06 12.55
N SER A 267 1.58 -11.34 11.52
CA SER A 267 2.03 -9.99 11.19
C SER A 267 1.77 -9.00 12.34
N GLN A 268 0.62 -9.09 13.01
CA GLN A 268 0.29 -8.25 14.17
C GLN A 268 1.11 -8.60 15.42
N ILE A 269 1.38 -9.88 15.67
CA ILE A 269 2.22 -10.33 16.78
C ILE A 269 3.67 -9.86 16.57
N ILE A 270 4.18 -9.97 15.34
CA ILE A 270 5.51 -9.47 14.99
C ILE A 270 5.56 -7.96 15.09
N ASP A 271 4.52 -7.24 14.65
CA ASP A 271 4.45 -5.79 14.82
C ASP A 271 4.44 -5.38 16.30
N GLN A 272 3.70 -6.08 17.15
CA GLN A 272 3.71 -5.87 18.60
C GLN A 272 5.07 -6.20 19.21
N GLN A 273 5.74 -7.25 18.75
CA GLN A 273 7.09 -7.63 19.19
C GLN A 273 8.13 -6.58 18.78
N ILE A 274 8.08 -6.09 17.53
CA ILE A 274 8.94 -5.01 17.03
C ILE A 274 8.71 -3.73 17.84
N GLN A 275 7.46 -3.35 18.10
CA GLN A 275 7.13 -2.18 18.92
C GLN A 275 7.59 -2.33 20.37
N CYS A 276 7.46 -3.51 20.97
CA CYS A 276 7.96 -3.77 22.32
C CYS A 276 9.49 -3.70 22.39
N LEU A 277 10.19 -4.20 21.36
CA LEU A 277 11.65 -4.10 21.27
C LEU A 277 12.10 -2.65 21.08
N PHE A 278 11.39 -1.85 20.28
CA PHE A 278 11.68 -0.42 20.14
C PHE A 278 11.31 0.40 21.39
N ASN A 279 10.24 0.06 22.12
CA ASN A 279 9.82 0.79 23.33
C ASN A 279 10.66 0.47 24.58
N LYS A 280 11.34 -0.68 24.62
CA LYS A 280 12.34 -0.99 25.66
C LYS A 280 13.60 -0.11 25.54
N SER A 281 13.82 0.50 24.37
CA SER A 281 14.87 1.49 24.13
C SER A 281 14.32 2.90 24.37
N LYS A 282 15.02 3.70 25.19
CA LYS A 282 14.60 5.08 25.48
C LYS A 282 14.72 5.94 24.22
N LYS A 283 13.60 6.50 23.76
CA LYS A 283 13.59 7.60 22.78
C LYS A 283 14.32 8.82 23.35
N SER A 284 15.42 9.22 22.73
CA SER A 284 15.96 10.58 22.88
C SER A 284 15.96 11.27 21.52
N ILE A 285 14.99 12.16 21.31
CA ILE A 285 15.00 13.10 20.19
C ILE A 285 15.94 14.23 20.58
N LYS A 286 17.05 14.40 19.86
CA LYS A 286 17.97 15.53 20.07
C LYS A 286 17.90 16.47 18.87
N ILE A 287 17.25 17.62 19.07
CA ILE A 287 17.30 18.74 18.12
C ILE A 287 18.57 19.53 18.43
N LYS A 288 19.58 19.47 17.56
CA LYS A 288 20.75 20.35 17.68
C LYS A 288 20.44 21.71 17.02
N ARG A 289 20.30 22.76 17.84
CA ARG A 289 20.46 24.15 17.39
C ARG A 289 21.95 24.47 17.38
N ASN A 290 22.43 25.17 16.36
CA ASN A 290 23.84 25.50 16.25
C ASN A 290 24.03 26.99 15.93
N VAL A 291 24.05 27.88 16.93
CA VAL A 291 24.65 29.22 16.81
C VAL A 291 25.16 29.71 18.20
N PRO A 292 26.38 30.27 18.30
CA PRO A 292 26.84 31.05 19.46
C PRO A 292 26.43 32.53 19.34
N ILE A 293 26.02 33.13 20.45
CA ILE A 293 25.52 34.52 20.55
C ILE A 293 26.69 35.51 20.55
N ASN A 294 26.61 36.58 19.74
CA ASN A 294 27.19 37.88 20.12
C ASN A 294 26.39 39.05 19.52
N GLN A 295 26.28 40.13 20.31
CA GLN A 295 25.39 41.27 20.13
C GLN A 295 26.01 42.42 19.31
N ASN A 296 25.14 43.33 18.82
CA ASN A 296 25.35 44.66 18.19
C ASN A 296 25.76 44.59 16.70
N GLU A 297 25.25 45.36 15.73
CA GLU A 297 24.85 46.77 15.62
C GLU A 297 23.90 46.99 14.40
N GLU A 298 23.41 48.22 14.18
CA GLU A 298 22.47 48.65 13.11
C GLU A 298 23.18 49.05 11.78
N ILE A 299 22.44 49.06 10.65
CA ILE A 299 22.37 50.11 9.57
C ILE A 299 21.93 49.52 8.19
N SER A 300 21.17 50.34 7.46
CA SER A 300 20.50 50.26 6.15
C SER A 300 21.37 50.07 4.89
N ASP A 301 20.87 49.42 3.84
CA ASP A 301 20.37 50.07 2.59
C ASP A 301 20.01 49.03 1.48
N SER A 302 19.04 49.37 0.64
CA SER A 302 18.30 48.51 -0.29
C SER A 302 18.72 48.72 -1.75
N THR A 303 19.59 47.88 -2.33
CA THR A 303 19.75 47.79 -3.82
C THR A 303 20.49 46.57 -4.41
N ILE A 304 20.62 45.42 -3.70
CA ILE A 304 21.47 44.29 -4.17
C ILE A 304 20.68 43.00 -4.50
N ALA A 305 19.36 42.96 -4.28
CA ALA A 305 18.58 41.71 -4.32
C ALA A 305 18.45 41.02 -5.69
N ASN A 306 18.50 41.74 -6.81
CA ASN A 306 18.18 41.17 -8.13
C ASN A 306 19.35 40.50 -8.85
N ASP A 307 20.60 40.84 -8.49
CA ASP A 307 21.80 40.33 -9.20
C ASP A 307 22.30 38.98 -8.66
N VAL A 308 21.93 38.64 -7.40
CA VAL A 308 22.39 37.42 -6.71
C VAL A 308 21.56 36.19 -7.11
N ALA A 309 20.25 36.34 -7.30
CA ALA A 309 19.35 35.26 -7.72
C ALA A 309 19.73 34.71 -9.11
N SER A 310 20.08 35.59 -10.04
CA SER A 310 20.46 35.25 -11.41
C SER A 310 21.81 34.48 -11.47
N LYS A 311 22.74 34.76 -10.55
CA LYS A 311 24.03 34.09 -10.48
C LYS A 311 23.94 32.69 -9.83
N LEU A 312 23.01 32.50 -8.89
CA LEU A 312 22.74 31.21 -8.25
C LEU A 312 22.17 30.19 -9.25
N GLU A 313 21.23 30.61 -10.09
CA GLU A 313 20.59 29.75 -11.09
C GLU A 313 21.59 29.30 -12.18
N LEU A 314 22.49 30.21 -12.60
CA LEU A 314 23.56 29.89 -13.55
C LEU A 314 24.58 28.88 -13.00
N ALA A 315 24.85 28.93 -11.69
CA ALA A 315 25.76 28.00 -11.01
C ALA A 315 25.14 26.59 -10.88
N MET A 316 23.85 26.50 -10.56
CA MET A 316 23.11 25.24 -10.50
C MET A 316 23.06 24.51 -11.86
N LYS A 317 22.84 25.27 -12.94
CA LYS A 317 22.79 24.72 -14.31
C LYS A 317 24.14 24.17 -14.78
N ARG A 318 25.25 24.76 -14.34
CA ARG A 318 26.61 24.29 -14.65
C ARG A 318 27.00 23.04 -13.85
N ALA A 319 26.57 22.94 -12.59
CA ALA A 319 26.84 21.78 -11.74
C ALA A 319 26.14 20.50 -12.25
N ALA A 320 24.90 20.61 -12.72
CA ALA A 320 24.16 19.47 -13.29
C ALA A 320 24.84 18.85 -14.53
N ARG A 321 25.53 19.68 -15.33
CA ARG A 321 26.20 19.25 -16.56
C ARG A 321 27.48 18.45 -16.32
N LEU A 322 28.13 18.60 -15.16
CA LEU A 322 29.36 17.88 -14.81
C LEU A 322 29.09 16.45 -14.32
N THR A 323 27.90 16.17 -13.79
CA THR A 323 27.54 14.87 -13.24
C THR A 323 27.26 13.81 -14.32
N LEU A 324 26.85 14.22 -15.52
CA LEU A 324 26.57 13.33 -16.65
C LEU A 324 27.83 12.72 -17.29
N ASN A 325 29.01 13.32 -17.13
CA ASN A 325 30.22 12.90 -17.84
C ASN A 325 31.11 11.91 -17.06
N LYS A 326 30.70 11.44 -15.87
CA LYS A 326 31.55 10.60 -15.00
C LYS A 326 31.18 9.11 -14.98
N SER A 327 30.28 8.67 -15.85
CA SER A 327 29.82 7.28 -15.92
C SER A 327 30.46 6.47 -17.06
N GLU A 328 31.78 6.50 -17.22
CA GLU A 328 32.51 5.51 -18.04
C GLU A 328 33.85 5.16 -17.40
N THR A 329 33.97 3.89 -16.95
CA THR A 329 35.17 3.01 -16.82
C THR A 329 35.07 2.06 -15.61
N ARG A 330 34.97 0.76 -15.88
CA ARG A 330 35.26 -0.39 -14.97
C ARG A 330 36.75 -0.77 -15.13
N ASP A 331 37.48 -1.38 -14.19
CA ASP A 331 37.53 -2.85 -13.97
C ASP A 331 38.48 -3.32 -12.83
N SER A 332 38.14 -4.49 -12.26
CA SER A 332 38.91 -5.65 -11.73
C SER A 332 40.13 -5.57 -10.77
N ILE A 333 40.17 -6.46 -9.73
CA ILE A 333 41.19 -7.53 -9.48
C ILE A 333 40.82 -8.40 -8.23
N GLN A 334 41.28 -9.66 -8.26
CA GLN A 334 41.01 -10.88 -7.47
C GLN A 334 41.69 -10.98 -6.06
N GLY A 335 41.30 -11.99 -5.24
CA GLY A 335 41.71 -12.28 -3.83
C GLY A 335 43.17 -12.79 -3.62
N PRO A 336 43.57 -13.41 -2.46
CA PRO A 336 42.78 -14.19 -1.48
C PRO A 336 42.95 -13.78 0.02
N THR A 337 42.37 -14.61 0.87
CA THR A 337 42.18 -14.59 2.33
C THR A 337 43.40 -14.31 3.21
N THR A 338 43.16 -13.59 4.33
CA THR A 338 43.56 -13.88 5.73
C THR A 338 44.11 -12.64 6.45
N SER A 339 43.23 -11.88 7.12
CA SER A 339 43.54 -11.02 8.29
C SER A 339 42.28 -10.25 8.70
N LEU A 340 41.34 -10.95 9.33
CA LEU A 340 40.21 -10.36 10.04
C LEU A 340 40.67 -9.97 11.46
N PHE A 341 40.14 -8.86 11.98
CA PHE A 341 40.30 -8.31 13.34
C PHE A 341 41.41 -7.27 13.57
N GLN A 342 41.37 -6.16 12.84
CA GLN A 342 41.67 -4.80 13.34
C GLN A 342 41.52 -3.85 12.14
N HIS A 343 40.81 -2.73 12.30
CA HIS A 343 40.39 -1.76 11.27
C HIS A 343 38.97 -1.94 10.72
N VAL A 344 37.97 -1.68 11.57
CA VAL A 344 36.60 -1.36 11.13
C VAL A 344 36.27 0.08 11.51
N ASN A 345 37.12 1.03 11.13
CA ASN A 345 36.83 2.46 11.27
C ASN A 345 36.69 3.21 9.94
N THR A 346 36.72 2.50 8.80
CA THR A 346 36.53 3.14 7.50
C THR A 346 35.84 2.18 6.54
N LEU A 347 34.52 2.10 6.61
CA LEU A 347 33.71 1.53 5.53
C LEU A 347 32.79 2.61 4.97
N ASN A 348 33.29 3.23 3.90
CA ASN A 348 32.62 3.95 2.81
C ASN A 348 31.14 4.30 3.05
N SER A 349 30.97 5.52 3.52
CA SER A 349 29.71 6.23 3.62
C SER A 349 29.24 6.64 2.21
N ALA A 350 28.01 6.25 1.86
CA ALA A 350 27.26 6.95 0.83
C ALA A 350 26.72 8.22 1.50
N VAL A 351 27.58 9.22 1.67
CA VAL A 351 27.17 10.54 2.21
C VAL A 351 26.33 11.21 1.14
N SER A 352 25.12 11.67 1.49
CA SER A 352 24.31 12.50 0.60
C SER A 352 25.14 13.70 0.12
N SER A 353 25.09 13.98 -1.18
CA SER A 353 25.86 15.05 -1.86
C SER A 353 25.65 16.42 -1.22
N TYR A 354 24.52 16.59 -0.51
CA TYR A 354 24.18 17.78 0.26
C TYR A 354 25.09 18.01 1.47
N ILE A 355 25.38 17.00 2.30
CA ILE A 355 26.20 17.17 3.52
C ILE A 355 27.63 17.57 3.17
N VAL A 356 28.17 16.96 2.11
CA VAL A 356 29.51 17.30 1.59
C VAL A 356 29.53 18.75 1.08
N ALA A 357 28.46 19.19 0.41
CA ALA A 357 28.32 20.57 -0.04
C ALA A 357 28.20 21.55 1.14
N TYR A 358 27.43 21.20 2.17
CA TYR A 358 27.22 22.03 3.37
C TYR A 358 28.51 22.18 4.20
N GLN A 359 29.25 21.08 4.42
CA GLN A 359 30.54 21.13 5.12
C GLN A 359 31.56 22.01 4.38
N ARG A 360 31.65 21.85 3.05
CA ARG A 360 32.53 22.68 2.22
C ARG A 360 32.13 24.15 2.24
N ALA A 361 30.84 24.44 2.17
CA ALA A 361 30.32 25.81 2.27
C ALA A 361 30.62 26.44 3.64
N SER A 362 30.48 25.68 4.74
CA SER A 362 30.80 26.14 6.08
C SER A 362 32.30 26.41 6.27
N GLU A 363 33.16 25.55 5.72
CA GLU A 363 34.62 25.79 5.74
C GLU A 363 35.01 27.02 4.91
N LEU A 364 34.36 27.21 3.77
CA LEU A 364 34.59 28.36 2.89
C LEU A 364 34.18 29.67 3.58
N ASN A 365 33.00 29.69 4.21
CA ASN A 365 32.49 30.85 4.94
C ASN A 365 33.40 31.21 6.14
N ARG A 366 33.96 30.20 6.83
CA ARG A 366 34.95 30.41 7.89
C ARG A 366 36.27 30.98 7.36
N LYS A 367 36.74 30.49 6.21
CA LYS A 367 37.98 31.01 5.58
C LYS A 367 37.81 32.43 5.04
N LEU A 368 36.59 32.80 4.63
CA LEU A 368 36.26 34.10 4.07
C LEU A 368 35.81 35.14 5.12
N ASN A 369 35.83 34.80 6.42
CA ASN A 369 35.31 35.65 7.51
C ASN A 369 33.90 36.22 7.22
N TYR A 370 33.07 35.46 6.52
CA TYR A 370 31.74 35.91 6.12
C TYR A 370 30.77 35.84 7.31
N GLN A 371 30.21 36.98 7.71
CA GLN A 371 29.15 37.09 8.71
C GLN A 371 27.79 37.19 8.01
N LYS A 372 26.87 36.29 8.35
CA LYS A 372 25.50 36.29 7.81
C LYS A 372 24.70 37.48 8.36
N SER A 373 23.88 38.11 7.52
CA SER A 373 22.93 39.16 7.94
C SER A 373 21.79 38.58 8.80
N LYS A 374 21.07 39.43 9.59
CA LYS A 374 19.95 38.99 10.45
C LYS A 374 18.81 38.31 9.68
N GLU A 375 18.57 38.71 8.43
CA GLU A 375 17.57 38.11 7.54
C GLU A 375 18.07 36.77 6.95
N GLU A 376 19.35 36.68 6.58
CA GLU A 376 19.96 35.40 6.19
C GLU A 376 20.06 34.43 7.37
N ILE A 377 20.18 34.91 8.61
CA ILE A 377 20.14 34.10 9.83
C ILE A 377 18.75 33.48 10.01
N GLN A 378 17.65 34.21 9.85
CA GLN A 378 16.30 33.64 9.94
C GLN A 378 15.99 32.63 8.82
N VAL A 379 16.43 32.92 7.59
CA VAL A 379 16.26 32.01 6.45
C VAL A 379 17.13 30.76 6.62
N THR A 380 18.36 30.90 7.13
CA THR A 380 19.21 29.73 7.41
C THR A 380 18.84 28.99 8.70
N GLU A 381 18.24 29.60 9.72
CA GLU A 381 17.72 28.92 10.91
C GLU A 381 16.55 27.97 10.58
N ASN A 382 15.69 28.37 9.64
CA ASN A 382 14.64 27.49 9.11
C ASN A 382 15.22 26.38 8.21
N ALA A 383 16.35 26.63 7.53
CA ALA A 383 17.03 25.63 6.69
C ALA A 383 18.02 24.71 7.45
N SER A 384 18.37 25.01 8.71
CA SER A 384 19.44 24.31 9.46
C SER A 384 18.93 23.27 10.48
N LYS A 385 17.64 22.93 10.48
CA LYS A 385 17.11 21.87 11.35
C LYS A 385 17.44 20.50 10.78
N ILE A 386 18.56 19.93 11.23
CA ILE A 386 18.86 18.52 10.98
C ILE A 386 18.09 17.71 12.02
N PHE A 387 17.18 16.89 11.55
CA PHE A 387 16.46 15.91 12.35
C PHE A 387 17.32 14.66 12.48
N GLU A 388 17.52 14.22 13.72
CA GLU A 388 18.33 13.05 14.05
C GLU A 388 17.51 12.09 14.90
N GLU A 389 17.57 10.80 14.55
CA GLU A 389 16.99 9.73 15.36
C GLU A 389 17.95 8.57 15.56
N GLU A 390 17.99 8.08 16.79
CA GLU A 390 18.73 6.86 17.17
C GLU A 390 17.73 5.70 17.26
N LEU A 391 17.95 4.65 16.46
CA LEU A 391 17.19 3.42 16.46
C LEU A 391 18.06 2.29 17.03
N GLU A 392 17.78 1.89 18.27
CA GLU A 392 18.51 0.79 18.90
C GLU A 392 18.15 -0.54 18.24
N ILE A 393 19.17 -1.28 17.81
CA ILE A 393 19.00 -2.57 17.12
C ILE A 393 19.62 -3.74 17.90
N ASN A 394 20.20 -3.49 19.08
CA ASN A 394 20.93 -4.48 19.85
C ASN A 394 20.12 -5.74 20.17
N ASP A 395 18.85 -5.54 20.56
CA ASP A 395 17.99 -6.60 21.08
C ASP A 395 17.32 -7.44 19.96
N PHE A 396 17.60 -7.14 18.69
CA PHE A 396 17.11 -7.92 17.55
C PHE A 396 17.98 -9.17 17.28
N PRO A 397 17.39 -10.26 16.76
CA PRO A 397 18.12 -11.46 16.35
C PRO A 397 19.29 -11.18 15.40
N GLN A 398 20.34 -12.00 15.46
CA GLN A 398 21.57 -11.81 14.68
C GLN A 398 21.30 -11.70 13.16
N ASN A 399 20.42 -12.54 12.60
CA ASN A 399 20.09 -12.53 11.18
C ASN A 399 19.47 -11.20 10.73
N VAL A 400 18.59 -10.64 11.57
CA VAL A 400 17.91 -9.35 11.35
C VAL A 400 18.93 -8.21 11.40
N ARG A 401 19.78 -8.16 12.44
CA ARG A 401 20.84 -7.15 12.56
C ARG A 401 21.81 -7.18 11.37
N SER A 402 22.30 -8.38 11.00
CA SER A 402 23.21 -8.54 9.87
C SER A 402 22.59 -8.16 8.53
N LYS A 403 21.27 -8.31 8.35
CA LYS A 403 20.58 -7.84 7.15
C LYS A 403 20.56 -6.32 7.07
N ILE A 404 20.18 -5.64 8.14
CA ILE A 404 19.97 -4.19 8.14
C ILE A 404 21.30 -3.44 7.99
N ILE A 405 22.38 -3.97 8.55
CA ILE A 405 23.71 -3.35 8.49
C ILE A 405 24.44 -3.65 7.17
N ARG A 406 23.89 -4.51 6.29
CA ARG A 406 24.54 -4.77 5.00
C ARG A 406 24.63 -3.49 4.20
N LYS A 407 25.83 -3.23 3.66
CA LYS A 407 26.14 -2.05 2.83
C LYS A 407 25.12 -1.81 1.71
N LYS A 408 24.68 -2.87 1.02
CA LYS A 408 23.67 -2.78 -0.04
C LYS A 408 22.31 -2.29 0.47
N THR A 409 21.91 -2.75 1.66
CA THR A 409 20.63 -2.40 2.28
C THR A 409 20.67 -0.97 2.81
N LEU A 410 21.74 -0.57 3.49
CA LEU A 410 21.91 0.82 3.94
C LEU A 410 21.94 1.80 2.77
N ALA A 411 22.67 1.48 1.69
CA ALA A 411 22.72 2.33 0.49
C ALA A 411 21.34 2.50 -0.14
N HIS A 412 20.55 1.42 -0.22
CA HIS A 412 19.18 1.48 -0.75
C HIS A 412 18.27 2.38 0.09
N ILE A 413 18.34 2.29 1.42
CA ILE A 413 17.52 3.13 2.31
C ILE A 413 17.94 4.60 2.19
N CYS A 414 19.25 4.87 2.14
CA CYS A 414 19.79 6.21 1.94
C CYS A 414 19.33 6.83 0.61
N GLU A 415 19.31 6.05 -0.48
CA GLU A 415 18.86 6.50 -1.80
C GLU A 415 17.34 6.71 -1.87
N CYS A 416 16.55 5.81 -1.29
CA CYS A 416 15.09 5.89 -1.37
C CYS A 416 14.49 6.98 -0.47
N ALA A 417 15.09 7.24 0.70
CA ALA A 417 14.55 8.17 1.68
C ALA A 417 15.29 9.51 1.75
N ASP A 418 16.39 9.68 1.01
CA ASP A 418 17.29 10.85 1.08
C ASP A 418 17.72 11.16 2.53
N VAL A 419 18.32 10.15 3.16
CA VAL A 419 18.79 10.19 4.55
C VAL A 419 20.21 9.66 4.68
N ASP A 420 20.92 10.12 5.70
CA ASP A 420 22.23 9.59 6.07
C ASP A 420 22.10 8.65 7.27
N ILE A 421 22.58 7.41 7.14
CA ILE A 421 22.51 6.39 8.20
C ILE A 421 23.92 6.02 8.66
N PHE A 422 24.16 6.11 9.97
CA PHE A 422 25.40 5.70 10.61
C PHE A 422 25.15 4.52 11.56
N VAL A 423 26.00 3.50 11.48
CA VAL A 423 26.00 2.38 12.44
C VAL A 423 26.93 2.75 13.59
N ARG A 424 26.42 2.75 14.83
CA ARG A 424 27.16 3.18 16.03
C ARG A 424 26.91 2.23 17.21
N GLY A 425 27.77 2.32 18.22
CA GLY A 425 27.71 1.50 19.44
C GLY A 425 28.33 0.11 19.28
N GLN A 426 28.32 -0.67 20.37
CA GLN A 426 28.85 -2.03 20.42
C GLN A 426 27.73 -3.01 20.76
N TYR A 427 27.78 -4.22 20.19
CA TYR A 427 26.82 -5.27 20.51
C TYR A 427 27.08 -5.86 21.90
N TYR A 428 26.03 -5.91 22.72
CA TYR A 428 26.04 -6.57 24.03
C TYR A 428 25.04 -7.72 24.02
N SER A 429 25.45 -8.88 24.56
CA SER A 429 24.54 -9.99 24.77
C SER A 429 23.59 -9.70 25.94
N ASN A 430 22.41 -10.34 25.96
CA ASN A 430 21.29 -10.06 26.88
C ASN A 430 21.59 -10.11 28.39
N ASN A 431 22.82 -10.46 28.82
CA ASN A 431 23.23 -10.60 30.22
C ASN A 431 24.45 -9.74 30.62
N GLN A 432 24.94 -8.82 29.75
CA GLN A 432 26.10 -7.98 30.07
C GLN A 432 25.68 -6.57 30.51
N VAL A 433 26.22 -6.09 31.64
CA VAL A 433 25.99 -4.73 32.14
C VAL A 433 26.76 -3.73 31.27
N VAL A 434 26.04 -2.73 30.77
CA VAL A 434 26.58 -1.69 29.89
C VAL A 434 27.48 -0.75 30.72
N GLN A 435 28.81 -0.87 30.60
CA GLN A 435 29.75 0.10 31.18
C GLN A 435 29.95 1.26 30.21
N ASN A 436 29.40 2.43 30.53
CA ASN A 436 29.57 3.75 29.90
C ASN A 436 29.35 3.91 28.37
N ASP A 437 29.32 2.85 27.58
CA ASP A 437 29.16 2.89 26.12
C ASP A 437 27.71 2.64 25.68
N LYS A 438 27.30 3.19 24.54
CA LYS A 438 25.95 2.98 24.01
C LYS A 438 25.81 1.61 23.37
N LYS A 439 24.70 0.93 23.67
CA LYS A 439 24.26 -0.30 22.98
C LYS A 439 24.12 -0.07 21.47
N PHE A 440 24.27 -1.13 20.68
CA PHE A 440 24.28 -1.09 19.22
C PHE A 440 23.03 -0.43 18.60
N TYR A 441 23.22 0.60 17.76
CA TYR A 441 22.15 1.42 17.20
C TYR A 441 22.46 1.97 15.79
N LEU A 442 21.40 2.36 15.08
CA LEU A 442 21.46 3.13 13.84
C LEU A 442 21.15 4.60 14.15
N GLN A 443 21.96 5.51 13.66
CA GLN A 443 21.76 6.95 13.76
C GLN A 443 21.34 7.46 12.38
N ILE A 444 20.09 7.89 12.23
CA ILE A 444 19.51 8.38 10.98
C ILE A 444 19.44 9.90 11.04
N GLN A 445 19.96 10.59 10.04
CA GLN A 445 19.97 12.05 9.94
C GLN A 445 19.29 12.48 8.64
N SER A 446 18.46 13.53 8.73
CA SER A 446 17.81 14.12 7.57
C SER A 446 17.51 15.61 7.78
N LEU A 447 17.27 16.32 6.68
CA LEU A 447 16.84 17.72 6.67
C LEU A 447 15.33 17.88 6.87
N THR A 448 14.56 16.81 6.65
CA THR A 448 13.11 16.82 6.82
C THR A 448 12.67 15.71 7.76
N GLU A 449 11.63 15.99 8.54
CA GLU A 449 11.00 15.00 9.40
C GLU A 449 10.34 13.88 8.59
N HIS A 450 9.85 14.20 7.39
CA HIS A 450 9.21 13.26 6.47
C HIS A 450 10.20 12.20 5.96
N SER A 451 11.38 12.60 5.49
CA SER A 451 12.45 11.68 5.07
C SER A 451 12.92 10.78 6.21
N LEU A 452 13.01 11.34 7.43
CA LEU A 452 13.35 10.57 8.62
C LEU A 452 12.28 9.52 8.96
N GLN A 453 11.01 9.82 8.75
CA GLN A 453 9.90 8.88 8.94
C GLN A 453 9.93 7.77 7.88
N LEU A 454 10.09 8.11 6.60
CA LEU A 454 10.21 7.13 5.51
C LEU A 454 11.36 6.15 5.73
N ALA A 455 12.52 6.66 6.16
CA ALA A 455 13.67 5.82 6.48
C ALA A 455 13.38 4.82 7.60
N LYS A 456 12.65 5.23 8.65
CA LYS A 456 12.26 4.32 9.74
C LYS A 456 11.24 3.29 9.32
N GLU A 457 10.26 3.68 8.51
CA GLU A 457 9.27 2.78 7.96
C GLU A 457 9.96 1.69 7.12
N GLU A 458 10.94 2.07 6.31
CA GLU A 458 11.70 1.13 5.48
C GLU A 458 12.61 0.21 6.31
N VAL A 459 13.29 0.73 7.34
CA VAL A 459 14.06 -0.10 8.29
C VAL A 459 13.14 -1.08 9.02
N THR A 460 11.96 -0.64 9.44
CA THR A 460 10.96 -1.47 10.13
C THR A 460 10.41 -2.55 9.21
N ARG A 461 10.13 -2.22 7.95
CA ARG A 461 9.68 -3.16 6.91
C ARG A 461 10.70 -4.28 6.72
N LEU A 462 11.98 -3.93 6.63
CA LEU A 462 13.08 -4.89 6.47
C LEU A 462 13.27 -5.79 7.70
N ILE A 463 13.12 -5.24 8.91
CA ILE A 463 13.09 -6.01 10.15
C ILE A 463 11.96 -7.04 10.11
N LYS A 464 10.75 -6.60 9.78
CA LYS A 464 9.55 -7.44 9.71
C LYS A 464 9.69 -8.57 8.69
N GLU A 465 10.20 -8.25 7.51
CA GLU A 465 10.42 -9.23 6.43
C GLU A 465 11.38 -10.36 6.87
N GLU A 466 12.49 -10.01 7.53
CA GLU A 466 13.45 -11.03 8.00
C GLU A 466 12.98 -11.78 9.24
N MET A 467 12.20 -11.16 10.14
CA MET A 467 11.56 -11.85 11.26
C MET A 467 10.55 -12.90 10.77
N MET A 468 9.72 -12.55 9.77
CA MET A 468 8.80 -13.48 9.12
C MET A 468 9.54 -14.67 8.47
N LYS A 469 10.64 -14.40 7.75
CA LYS A 469 11.47 -15.46 7.14
C LYS A 469 12.04 -16.42 8.17
N MET A 470 12.43 -15.91 9.34
CA MET A 470 12.98 -16.72 10.43
C MET A 470 11.94 -17.66 11.03
N GLN A 471 10.73 -17.16 11.27
CA GLN A 471 9.61 -17.94 11.80
C GLN A 471 9.21 -19.06 10.82
N LYS A 472 9.11 -18.74 9.53
CA LYS A 472 8.85 -19.73 8.45
C LYS A 472 9.95 -20.80 8.36
N SER A 473 11.21 -20.41 8.54
CA SER A 473 12.35 -21.36 8.51
C SER A 473 12.41 -22.25 9.76
N ALA A 474 12.03 -21.74 10.94
CA ALA A 474 11.95 -22.52 12.17
C ALA A 474 10.84 -23.59 12.10
N LEU A 475 9.70 -23.27 11.49
CA LEU A 475 8.59 -24.22 11.24
C LEU A 475 9.01 -25.37 10.30
N GLN A 476 9.86 -25.10 9.30
CA GLN A 476 10.36 -26.13 8.37
C GLN A 476 11.35 -27.13 9.01
N LEU A 477 12.11 -26.71 10.03
CA LEU A 477 13.04 -27.58 10.76
C LEU A 477 12.33 -28.59 11.67
N VAL A 478 11.19 -28.21 12.25
CA VAL A 478 10.37 -29.09 13.10
C VAL A 478 9.77 -30.26 12.29
N ASN A 479 9.46 -30.04 11.01
CA ASN A 479 8.87 -31.06 10.13
C ASN A 479 9.87 -32.11 9.59
N ARG A 480 11.18 -31.95 9.82
CA ARG A 480 12.20 -32.92 9.35
C ARG A 480 12.59 -33.98 10.38
N GLY A 481 12.10 -33.90 11.62
CA GLY A 481 12.49 -34.81 12.71
C GLY A 481 11.79 -36.17 12.77
N ARG A 482 10.95 -36.53 11.77
CA ARG A 482 10.06 -37.70 11.85
C ARG A 482 10.20 -38.71 10.70
N TYR A 483 11.42 -38.99 10.28
CA TYR A 483 11.70 -40.26 9.59
C TYR A 483 13.01 -40.83 10.14
N LYS A 484 12.90 -41.82 11.04
CA LYS A 484 13.97 -42.79 11.29
C LYS A 484 13.71 -43.96 10.34
N VAL A 485 14.72 -44.29 9.54
CA VAL A 485 14.80 -45.46 8.65
C VAL A 485 14.78 -46.73 9.48
#